data_AF-A0A7K6TKZ5-F1
#
_entry.id   AF-A0A7K6TKZ5-F1
#
_cell.length_a   1.000
_cell.length_b   1.000
_cell.length_c   1.000
_cell.angle_alpha   90.00
_cell.angle_beta   90.00
_cell.angle_gamma   90.00
#
_symmetry.space_group_name_H-M   'P 1'
#
loop_
_entity.id
_entity.type
_entity.pdbx_description
1 polymer ?
#
loop_
_entity_poly.entity_id
_entity_poly.type
_entity_poly.pdbx_seq_one_letter_code
_entity_poly.pdbx_strand_id
1 'polypeptide(L)'
;APESLMQALEDLDYLAALDDDGNLSEVGIIMSEFPLDPQLAKALIASCEFDCVEEMVSLAAMLTASPCFVSPSTHLEEVVTLRRRALLHPHGDHFTLINIFNAFQQHNGDEGWCRKHGLSGEALRLAGIVRAELLEVMRRIELPVSPPAFGTAANALNLQRALISGYFLKVARDIDGSGNYVMLTHKHVAHLPPACCYLLRQPPRRPPPWVLYHEFTISQDNCLRVVSEIQPQMLVELAPQYYLSNLPPSESRDLLMELREKLVAV
;
A
#
# COMPACT_ATOMS: atom_id res chain seq x y z
N ALA A 1 11.32 11.14 24.91
CA ALA A 1 10.41 10.02 24.63
C ALA A 1 11.26 8.79 24.29
N PRO A 2 11.63 7.96 25.30
CA PRO A 2 12.40 6.74 25.07
C PRO A 2 11.60 5.69 24.30
N GLU A 3 10.30 5.59 24.59
CA GLU A 3 9.38 4.63 23.98
C GLU A 3 9.24 4.81 22.46
N SER A 4 9.09 6.06 21.99
CA SER A 4 8.99 6.33 20.54
C SER A 4 10.27 5.99 19.79
N LEU A 5 11.44 6.16 20.42
CA LEU A 5 12.71 5.77 19.83
C LEU A 5 12.85 4.24 19.77
N MET A 6 12.47 3.54 20.83
CA MET A 6 12.49 2.08 20.87
C MET A 6 11.54 1.47 19.83
N GLN A 7 10.33 2.02 19.67
CA GLN A 7 9.41 1.55 18.63
C GLN A 7 9.99 1.78 17.23
N ALA A 8 10.62 2.92 16.97
CA ALA A 8 11.23 3.19 15.67
C ALA A 8 12.39 2.22 15.36
N LEU A 9 13.19 1.85 16.37
CA LEU A 9 14.25 0.84 16.21
C LEU A 9 13.67 -0.55 15.96
N GLU A 10 12.60 -0.93 16.67
CA GLU A 10 11.92 -2.21 16.45
C GLU A 10 11.29 -2.29 15.06
N ASP A 11 10.65 -1.21 14.59
CA ASP A 11 10.09 -1.15 13.24
C ASP A 11 11.17 -1.28 12.15
N LEU A 12 12.35 -0.68 12.36
CA LEU A 12 13.48 -0.78 11.43
C LEU A 12 14.13 -2.17 11.46
N ASP A 13 14.23 -2.80 12.63
CA ASP A 13 14.65 -4.19 12.79
C ASP A 13 13.71 -5.13 12.02
N TYR A 14 12.39 -4.96 12.17
CA TYR A 14 11.40 -5.73 11.42
C TYR A 14 11.52 -5.57 9.90
N LEU A 15 11.90 -4.40 9.40
CA LEU A 15 12.13 -4.17 7.97
C LEU A 15 13.47 -4.75 7.47
N ALA A 16 14.24 -5.37 8.36
CA ALA A 16 15.63 -5.81 8.14
C ALA A 16 16.55 -4.64 7.72
N ALA A 17 16.24 -3.42 8.18
CA ALA A 17 17.09 -2.25 7.95
C ALA A 17 18.28 -2.20 8.92
N LEU A 18 18.18 -2.92 10.04
CA LEU A 18 19.25 -3.08 11.02
C LEU A 18 19.75 -4.53 11.03
N ASP A 19 21.02 -4.72 11.40
CA ASP A 19 21.58 -6.04 11.71
C ASP A 19 21.42 -6.39 13.20
N ASP A 20 21.82 -7.61 13.59
CA ASP A 20 21.69 -8.12 14.97
C ASP A 20 22.46 -7.28 16.01
N ASP A 21 23.45 -6.48 15.57
CA ASP A 21 24.25 -5.58 16.39
C ASP A 21 23.67 -4.14 16.43
N GLY A 22 22.59 -3.88 15.70
CA GLY A 22 21.91 -2.60 15.61
C GLY A 22 22.54 -1.60 14.65
N ASN A 23 23.46 -2.03 13.77
CA ASN A 23 24.01 -1.21 12.70
C ASN A 23 23.12 -1.26 11.44
N LEU A 24 23.32 -0.34 10.50
CA LEU A 24 22.61 -0.40 9.22
C LEU A 24 23.02 -1.64 8.42
N SER A 25 22.03 -2.45 8.02
CA SER A 25 22.22 -3.55 7.09
C SER A 25 22.42 -3.04 5.66
N GLU A 26 22.78 -3.92 4.71
CA GLU A 26 22.85 -3.55 3.29
C GLU A 26 21.51 -2.99 2.77
N VAL A 27 20.40 -3.61 3.16
CA VAL A 27 19.06 -3.13 2.83
C VAL A 27 18.79 -1.78 3.50
N GLY A 28 19.19 -1.60 4.75
CA GLY A 28 19.06 -0.33 5.47
C GLY A 28 19.84 0.82 4.82
N ILE A 29 21.05 0.54 4.33
CA ILE A 29 21.86 1.49 3.55
C ILE A 29 21.11 1.91 2.28
N ILE A 30 20.61 0.94 1.50
CA ILE A 30 19.85 1.23 0.28
C ILE A 30 18.57 2.01 0.59
N MET A 31 17.82 1.64 1.65
CA MET A 31 16.63 2.36 2.09
C MET A 31 16.92 3.83 2.40
N SER A 32 18.08 4.11 3.01
CA SER A 32 18.48 5.47 3.42
C SER A 32 18.75 6.43 2.26
N GLU A 33 18.96 5.91 1.05
CA GLU A 33 19.20 6.71 -0.16
C GLU A 33 17.90 7.31 -0.73
N PHE A 34 16.73 6.75 -0.37
CA PHE A 34 15.44 7.21 -0.87
C PHE A 34 14.83 8.27 0.06
N PRO A 35 14.25 9.37 -0.48
CA PRO A 35 13.52 10.36 0.31
C PRO A 35 12.10 9.86 0.63
N LEU A 36 11.98 8.67 1.20
CA LEU A 36 10.72 7.96 1.47
C LEU A 36 10.69 7.46 2.91
N ASP A 37 9.49 7.21 3.43
CA ASP A 37 9.35 6.48 4.69
C ASP A 37 9.94 5.07 4.58
N PRO A 38 10.53 4.51 5.65
CA PRO A 38 11.20 3.20 5.61
C PRO A 38 10.34 2.07 5.01
N GLN A 39 9.05 2.03 5.33
CA GLN A 39 8.11 1.04 4.80
C GLN A 39 7.96 1.15 3.27
N LEU A 40 7.89 2.38 2.75
CA LEU A 40 7.75 2.62 1.32
C LEU A 40 9.07 2.36 0.58
N ALA A 41 10.20 2.75 1.16
CA ALA A 41 11.53 2.44 0.64
C ALA A 41 11.73 0.91 0.57
N LYS A 42 11.37 0.17 1.63
CA LYS A 42 11.44 -1.30 1.65
C LYS A 42 10.56 -1.93 0.57
N ALA A 43 9.32 -1.45 0.40
CA ALA A 43 8.43 -1.94 -0.67
C ALA A 43 9.00 -1.65 -2.07
N LEU A 44 9.63 -0.49 -2.26
CA LEU A 44 10.28 -0.11 -3.52
C LEU A 44 11.49 -1.01 -3.82
N ILE A 45 12.34 -1.30 -2.83
CA ILE A 45 13.47 -2.22 -2.99
C ILE A 45 12.95 -3.63 -3.30
N ALA A 46 11.96 -4.12 -2.55
CA ALA A 46 11.37 -5.44 -2.77
C ALA A 46 10.73 -5.57 -4.17
N SER A 47 10.25 -4.48 -4.76
CA SER A 47 9.71 -4.51 -6.13
C SER A 47 10.74 -4.89 -7.20
N CYS A 48 12.04 -4.74 -6.90
CA CYS A 48 13.13 -5.22 -7.74
C CYS A 48 13.18 -6.75 -7.78
N GLU A 49 12.90 -7.41 -6.66
CA GLU A 49 12.88 -8.88 -6.55
C GLU A 49 11.63 -9.49 -7.21
N PHE A 50 10.53 -8.73 -7.23
CA PHE A 50 9.25 -9.17 -7.79
C PHE A 50 8.98 -8.64 -9.20
N ASP A 51 9.93 -7.98 -9.87
CA ASP A 51 9.75 -7.46 -11.23
C ASP A 51 8.51 -6.56 -11.42
N CYS A 52 8.26 -5.65 -10.47
CA CYS A 52 7.15 -4.68 -10.53
C CYS A 52 7.57 -3.25 -10.16
N VAL A 53 8.80 -2.88 -10.55
CA VAL A 53 9.44 -1.61 -10.18
C VAL A 53 8.69 -0.41 -10.75
N GLU A 54 8.34 -0.44 -12.04
CA GLU A 54 7.63 0.66 -12.71
C GLU A 54 6.31 1.03 -12.04
N GLU A 55 5.55 0.02 -11.61
CA GLU A 55 4.33 0.20 -10.84
C GLU A 55 4.60 0.72 -9.42
N MET A 56 5.61 0.19 -8.74
CA MET A 56 5.92 0.56 -7.36
C MET A 56 6.48 1.99 -7.25
N VAL A 57 7.32 2.43 -8.20
CA VAL A 57 7.80 3.83 -8.26
C VAL A 57 6.62 4.77 -8.49
N SER A 58 5.72 4.42 -9.41
CA SER A 58 4.52 5.22 -9.68
C SER A 58 3.60 5.31 -8.46
N LEU A 59 3.44 4.19 -7.74
CA LEU A 59 2.69 4.14 -6.49
C LEU A 59 3.35 4.98 -5.39
N ALA A 60 4.66 4.82 -5.18
CA ALA A 60 5.41 5.58 -4.19
C ALA A 60 5.26 7.08 -4.42
N ALA A 61 5.41 7.54 -5.67
CA ALA A 61 5.23 8.94 -6.02
C ALA A 61 3.80 9.45 -5.79
N MET A 62 2.78 8.63 -6.07
CA MET A 62 1.38 8.98 -5.81
C MET A 62 1.06 9.05 -4.31
N LEU A 63 1.67 8.19 -3.49
CA LEU A 63 1.54 8.22 -2.04
C LEU A 63 2.23 9.46 -1.45
N THR A 64 3.42 9.80 -1.93
CA THR A 64 4.17 10.99 -1.50
C THR A 64 3.47 12.31 -1.88
N ALA A 65 2.80 12.37 -3.04
CA ALA A 65 2.09 13.57 -3.50
C ALA A 65 0.64 13.69 -2.98
N SER A 66 0.19 12.77 -2.13
CA SER A 66 -1.18 12.68 -1.60
C SER A 66 -1.61 13.94 -0.82
N PRO A 67 -2.90 14.35 -0.87
CA PRO A 67 -4.04 13.70 -1.53
C PRO A 67 -4.28 14.18 -2.98
N CYS A 68 -4.47 13.23 -3.90
CA CYS A 68 -4.79 13.53 -5.31
C CYS A 68 -6.30 13.72 -5.58
N PHE A 69 -7.18 13.31 -4.67
CA PHE A 69 -8.63 13.46 -4.81
C PHE A 69 -9.10 14.81 -4.28
N VAL A 70 -9.89 15.52 -5.09
CA VAL A 70 -10.49 16.82 -4.72
C VAL A 70 -11.97 16.63 -4.40
N SER A 71 -12.44 17.16 -3.26
CA SER A 71 -13.86 17.14 -2.95
C SER A 71 -14.66 17.95 -3.98
N PRO A 72 -15.60 17.33 -4.72
CA PRO A 72 -16.43 18.07 -5.65
C PRO A 72 -17.44 18.95 -4.89
N SER A 73 -17.91 20.00 -5.53
CA SER A 73 -19.10 20.72 -5.06
C SER A 73 -20.32 19.81 -5.04
N THR A 74 -21.22 19.97 -4.07
CA THR A 74 -22.40 19.09 -3.84
C THR A 74 -23.20 18.76 -5.10
N HIS A 75 -23.40 19.72 -6.00
CA HIS A 75 -24.17 19.51 -7.24
C HIS A 75 -23.45 18.66 -8.31
N LEU A 76 -22.14 18.42 -8.18
CA LEU A 76 -21.33 17.60 -9.09
C LEU A 76 -20.90 16.26 -8.45
N GLU A 77 -21.27 16.02 -7.20
CA GLU A 77 -20.77 14.89 -6.42
C GLU A 77 -21.08 13.55 -7.07
N GLU A 78 -22.32 13.33 -7.52
CA GLU A 78 -22.74 12.10 -8.18
C GLU A 78 -21.99 11.88 -9.52
N VAL A 79 -21.87 12.94 -10.32
CA VAL A 79 -21.23 12.89 -11.64
C VAL A 79 -19.73 12.60 -11.51
N VAL A 80 -19.05 13.26 -10.56
CA VAL A 80 -17.63 13.04 -10.29
C VAL A 80 -17.41 11.64 -9.71
N THR A 81 -18.27 11.20 -8.80
CA THR A 81 -18.19 9.84 -8.24
C THR A 81 -18.36 8.78 -9.33
N LEU A 82 -19.32 8.95 -10.24
CA LEU A 82 -19.51 8.04 -11.37
C LEU A 82 -18.28 7.97 -12.28
N ARG A 83 -17.66 9.12 -12.58
CA ARG A 83 -16.42 9.17 -13.38
C ARG A 83 -15.25 8.52 -12.66
N ARG A 84 -15.11 8.73 -11.34
CA ARG A 84 -14.09 8.07 -10.53
C ARG A 84 -14.23 6.55 -10.50
N ARG A 85 -15.47 6.01 -10.56
CA ARG A 85 -15.69 4.56 -10.61
C ARG A 85 -14.96 3.87 -11.76
N ALA A 86 -14.81 4.53 -12.91
CA ALA A 86 -14.08 4.00 -14.06
C ALA A 86 -12.56 3.89 -13.83
N LEU A 87 -12.03 4.61 -12.83
CA LEU A 87 -10.61 4.58 -12.47
C LEU A 87 -10.30 3.59 -11.33
N LEU A 88 -11.33 3.06 -10.66
CA LEU A 88 -11.15 2.13 -9.53
C LEU A 88 -10.62 0.79 -10.01
N HIS A 89 -9.58 0.30 -9.33
CA HIS A 89 -8.98 -0.99 -9.65
C HIS A 89 -9.45 -2.10 -8.71
N PRO A 90 -9.76 -3.33 -9.21
CA PRO A 90 -10.30 -4.43 -8.41
C PRO A 90 -9.53 -4.77 -7.12
N HIS A 91 -8.20 -4.74 -7.20
CA HIS A 91 -7.30 -5.08 -6.09
C HIS A 91 -7.09 -3.98 -5.03
N GLY A 92 -7.72 -2.81 -5.16
CA GLY A 92 -7.75 -1.82 -4.09
C GLY A 92 -7.28 -0.43 -4.46
N ASP A 93 -7.10 0.42 -3.46
CA ASP A 93 -6.77 1.83 -3.61
C ASP A 93 -5.33 2.03 -4.10
N HIS A 94 -4.35 1.21 -3.67
CA HIS A 94 -2.96 1.29 -4.17
C HIS A 94 -2.92 1.13 -5.70
N PHE A 95 -3.61 0.13 -6.21
CA PHE A 95 -3.74 -0.11 -7.65
C PHE A 95 -4.54 1.01 -8.35
N THR A 96 -5.54 1.55 -7.67
CA THR A 96 -6.32 2.69 -8.18
C THR A 96 -5.45 3.93 -8.35
N LEU A 97 -4.51 4.19 -7.44
CA LEU A 97 -3.56 5.31 -7.56
C LEU A 97 -2.64 5.15 -8.77
N ILE A 98 -2.11 3.94 -9.02
CA ILE A 98 -1.32 3.65 -10.23
C ILE A 98 -2.18 3.86 -11.49
N ASN A 99 -3.41 3.36 -11.50
CA ASN A 99 -4.33 3.52 -12.62
C ASN A 99 -4.64 5.00 -12.91
N ILE A 100 -4.84 5.81 -11.86
CA ILE A 100 -5.03 7.26 -11.98
C ILE A 100 -3.81 7.94 -12.59
N PHE A 101 -2.61 7.61 -12.11
CA PHE A 101 -1.37 8.20 -12.64
C PHE A 101 -1.17 7.83 -14.11
N ASN A 102 -1.36 6.57 -14.47
CA ASN A 102 -1.25 6.10 -15.85
C ASN A 102 -2.27 6.81 -16.77
N ALA A 103 -3.53 6.94 -16.33
CA ALA A 103 -4.54 7.65 -17.09
C ALA A 103 -4.21 9.14 -17.26
N PHE A 104 -3.67 9.79 -16.22
CA PHE A 104 -3.21 11.18 -16.30
C PHE A 104 -2.09 11.37 -17.35
N GLN A 105 -1.12 10.45 -17.38
CA GLN A 105 -0.05 10.44 -18.39
C GLN A 105 -0.61 10.23 -19.81
N GLN A 106 -1.54 9.28 -19.99
CA GLN A 106 -2.20 9.03 -21.28
C GLN A 106 -2.99 10.25 -21.80
N HIS A 107 -3.54 11.05 -20.88
CA HIS A 107 -4.21 12.31 -21.19
C HIS A 107 -3.25 13.51 -21.27
N ASN A 108 -1.93 13.28 -21.35
CA ASN A 108 -0.89 14.31 -21.49
C ASN A 108 -0.95 15.39 -20.40
N GLY A 109 -1.35 15.03 -19.19
CA GLY A 109 -1.47 15.97 -18.09
C GLY A 109 -2.62 16.99 -18.20
N ASP A 110 -3.67 16.68 -18.98
CA ASP A 110 -4.80 17.58 -19.22
C ASP A 110 -5.53 17.98 -17.93
N GLU A 111 -5.47 19.27 -17.58
CA GLU A 111 -6.19 19.81 -16.43
C GLU A 111 -7.72 19.70 -16.59
N GLY A 112 -8.22 19.72 -17.83
CA GLY A 112 -9.63 19.48 -18.12
C GLY A 112 -10.08 18.09 -17.70
N TRP A 113 -9.27 17.07 -18.01
CA TRP A 113 -9.46 15.69 -17.56
C TRP A 113 -9.42 15.58 -16.04
N CYS A 114 -8.45 16.21 -15.37
CA CYS A 114 -8.37 16.23 -13.91
C CYS A 114 -9.65 16.81 -13.28
N ARG A 115 -10.09 17.99 -13.73
CA ARG A 115 -11.33 18.61 -13.24
C ARG A 115 -12.55 17.72 -13.45
N LYS A 116 -12.65 17.08 -14.62
CA LYS A 116 -13.77 16.17 -14.93
C LYS A 116 -13.85 14.98 -13.97
N HIS A 117 -12.73 14.48 -13.47
CA HIS A 117 -12.64 13.34 -12.55
C HIS A 117 -12.48 13.74 -11.07
N GLY A 118 -12.48 15.05 -10.77
CA GLY A 118 -12.25 15.58 -9.43
C GLY A 118 -10.84 15.25 -8.91
N LEU A 119 -9.83 15.34 -9.74
CA LEU A 119 -8.44 15.08 -9.38
C LEU A 119 -7.64 16.38 -9.32
N SER A 120 -6.65 16.44 -8.43
CA SER A 120 -5.72 17.56 -8.34
C SER A 120 -4.63 17.40 -9.40
N GLY A 121 -4.69 18.22 -10.46
CA GLY A 121 -3.66 18.23 -11.50
C GLY A 121 -2.29 18.65 -10.95
N GLU A 122 -2.26 19.50 -9.92
CA GLU A 122 -1.03 19.86 -9.21
C GLU A 122 -0.40 18.66 -8.51
N ALA A 123 -1.18 17.90 -7.73
CA ALA A 123 -0.70 16.69 -7.06
C ALA A 123 -0.20 15.63 -8.06
N LEU A 124 -0.88 15.46 -9.19
CA LEU A 124 -0.47 14.51 -10.23
C LEU A 124 0.81 14.95 -10.95
N ARG A 125 1.02 16.26 -11.16
CA ARG A 125 2.29 16.79 -11.66
C ARG A 125 3.42 16.60 -10.66
N LEU A 126 3.16 16.84 -9.38
CA LEU A 126 4.12 16.60 -8.31
C LEU A 126 4.51 15.11 -8.24
N ALA A 127 3.54 14.20 -8.35
CA ALA A 127 3.83 12.77 -8.46
C ALA A 127 4.74 12.45 -9.67
N GLY A 128 4.56 13.13 -10.80
CA GLY A 128 5.45 12.99 -11.96
C GLY A 128 6.91 13.39 -11.65
N ILE A 129 7.10 14.47 -10.88
CA ILE A 129 8.43 14.93 -10.43
C ILE A 129 9.04 13.92 -9.46
N VAL A 130 8.33 13.54 -8.41
CA VAL A 130 8.81 12.56 -7.41
C VAL A 130 9.16 11.24 -8.08
N ARG A 131 8.34 10.77 -9.02
CA ARG A 131 8.62 9.53 -9.77
C ARG A 131 9.94 9.62 -10.54
N ALA A 132 10.24 10.76 -11.16
CA ALA A 132 11.50 10.96 -11.88
C ALA A 132 12.71 10.98 -10.93
N GLU A 133 12.59 11.64 -9.77
CA GLU A 133 13.63 11.66 -8.74
C GLU A 133 13.92 10.25 -8.18
N LEU A 134 12.87 9.47 -7.90
CA LEU A 134 13.02 8.09 -7.42
C LEU A 134 13.74 7.21 -8.46
N LEU A 135 13.38 7.32 -9.75
CA LEU A 135 14.08 6.59 -10.82
C LEU A 135 15.54 7.03 -10.98
N GLU A 136 15.83 8.33 -10.78
CA GLU A 136 17.20 8.82 -10.80
C GLU A 136 18.02 8.24 -9.65
N VAL A 137 17.47 8.18 -8.44
CA VAL A 137 18.10 7.50 -7.30
C VAL A 137 18.36 6.04 -7.64
N MET A 138 17.35 5.28 -8.08
CA MET A 138 17.50 3.86 -8.45
C MET A 138 18.63 3.64 -9.46
N ARG A 139 18.72 4.49 -10.49
CA ARG A 139 19.79 4.42 -11.49
C ARG A 139 21.16 4.74 -10.87
N ARG A 140 21.25 5.73 -9.97
CA ARG A 140 22.49 6.14 -9.30
C ARG A 140 23.07 5.00 -8.45
N ILE A 141 22.21 4.24 -7.77
CA ILE A 141 22.60 3.12 -6.92
C ILE A 141 22.48 1.76 -7.62
N GLU A 142 22.35 1.76 -8.96
CA GLU A 142 22.36 0.58 -9.82
C GLU A 142 21.28 -0.48 -9.52
N LEU A 143 20.12 -0.06 -9.00
CA LEU A 143 18.98 -0.96 -8.85
C LEU A 143 18.29 -1.23 -10.20
N PRO A 144 17.87 -2.49 -10.46
CA PRO A 144 17.20 -2.84 -11.70
C PRO A 144 15.82 -2.18 -11.77
N VAL A 145 15.40 -1.81 -12.99
CA VAL A 145 14.07 -1.29 -13.27
C VAL A 145 13.38 -2.23 -14.25
N SER A 146 12.38 -2.97 -13.78
CA SER A 146 11.59 -3.88 -14.61
C SER A 146 10.71 -3.09 -15.58
N PRO A 147 10.41 -3.62 -16.79
CA PRO A 147 9.49 -2.97 -17.71
C PRO A 147 8.06 -2.91 -17.13
N PRO A 148 7.21 -1.98 -17.60
CA PRO A 148 5.84 -1.87 -17.13
C PRO A 148 5.01 -3.10 -17.54
N ALA A 149 4.28 -3.66 -16.58
CA ALA A 149 3.44 -4.86 -16.75
C ALA A 149 2.07 -4.74 -16.05
N PHE A 150 1.70 -3.54 -15.61
CA PHE A 150 0.44 -3.24 -14.93
C PHE A 150 -0.79 -3.78 -15.67
N GLY A 151 -1.69 -4.40 -14.91
CA GLY A 151 -2.92 -5.00 -15.42
C GLY A 151 -2.82 -6.50 -15.73
N THR A 152 -1.61 -7.08 -15.72
CA THR A 152 -1.46 -8.55 -15.79
C THR A 152 -1.68 -9.18 -14.41
N ALA A 153 -2.20 -10.42 -14.38
CA ALA A 153 -2.42 -11.15 -13.12
C ALA A 153 -1.11 -11.40 -12.36
N ALA A 154 -0.02 -11.67 -13.08
CA ALA A 154 1.30 -11.87 -12.49
C ALA A 154 1.83 -10.59 -11.85
N ASN A 155 1.77 -9.45 -12.55
CA ASN A 155 2.20 -8.16 -11.99
C ASN A 155 1.35 -7.74 -10.79
N ALA A 156 0.05 -8.04 -10.79
CA ALA A 156 -0.81 -7.75 -9.64
C ALA A 156 -0.36 -8.50 -8.38
N LEU A 157 -0.03 -9.79 -8.51
CA LEU A 157 0.52 -10.59 -7.41
C LEU A 157 1.89 -10.05 -6.96
N ASN A 158 2.76 -9.71 -7.90
CA ASN A 158 4.08 -9.16 -7.61
C ASN A 158 4.00 -7.82 -6.86
N LEU A 159 3.10 -6.94 -7.27
CA LEU A 159 2.86 -5.67 -6.59
C LEU A 159 2.32 -5.88 -5.17
N GLN A 160 1.43 -6.85 -4.95
CA GLN A 160 0.97 -7.23 -3.61
C GLN A 160 2.12 -7.75 -2.75
N ARG A 161 3.01 -8.60 -3.29
CA ARG A 161 4.19 -9.10 -2.57
C ARG A 161 5.15 -7.99 -2.19
N ALA A 162 5.43 -7.07 -3.11
CA ALA A 162 6.26 -5.90 -2.85
C ALA A 162 5.66 -4.99 -1.77
N LEU A 163 4.34 -4.73 -1.83
CA LEU A 163 3.63 -3.97 -0.80
C LEU A 163 3.72 -4.65 0.57
N ILE A 164 3.42 -5.95 0.65
CA ILE A 164 3.49 -6.70 1.90
C ILE A 164 4.90 -6.64 2.48
N SER A 165 5.95 -6.75 1.67
CA SER A 165 7.34 -6.71 2.13
C SER A 165 7.71 -5.43 2.88
N GLY A 166 7.08 -4.29 2.57
CA GLY A 166 7.28 -3.02 3.28
C GLY A 166 6.21 -2.69 4.31
N TYR A 167 4.98 -3.17 4.14
CA TYR A 167 3.80 -2.76 4.91
C TYR A 167 3.15 -3.90 5.70
N PHE A 168 3.86 -5.02 5.92
CA PHE A 168 3.32 -6.16 6.64
C PHE A 168 2.89 -5.82 8.09
N LEU A 169 3.40 -4.75 8.70
CA LEU A 169 2.92 -4.26 10.01
C LEU A 169 1.60 -3.47 9.94
N LYS A 170 1.12 -3.14 8.74
CA LYS A 170 -0.11 -2.37 8.50
C LYS A 170 -1.19 -3.24 7.83
N VAL A 171 -1.62 -4.26 8.58
CA VAL A 171 -2.65 -5.21 8.16
C VAL A 171 -3.83 -5.18 9.11
N ALA A 172 -5.03 -5.26 8.54
CA ALA A 172 -6.27 -5.38 9.28
C ALA A 172 -7.16 -6.50 8.73
N ARG A 173 -7.98 -7.08 9.60
CA ARG A 173 -8.90 -8.17 9.25
C ARG A 173 -10.32 -7.85 9.70
N ASP A 174 -11.29 -8.04 8.82
CA ASP A 174 -12.71 -8.14 9.17
C ASP A 174 -13.02 -9.59 9.55
N ILE A 175 -13.37 -9.81 10.81
CA ILE A 175 -13.51 -11.16 11.39
C ILE A 175 -14.91 -11.72 11.14
N ASP A 176 -15.94 -10.89 11.28
CA ASP A 176 -17.36 -11.29 11.24
C ASP A 176 -18.09 -10.83 9.97
N GLY A 177 -17.40 -10.12 9.07
CA GLY A 177 -17.96 -9.60 7.83
C GLY A 177 -18.85 -8.38 8.03
N SER A 178 -18.79 -7.76 9.22
CA SER A 178 -19.59 -6.57 9.56
C SER A 178 -18.97 -5.27 9.04
N GLY A 179 -17.75 -5.31 8.49
CA GLY A 179 -16.98 -4.12 8.11
C GLY A 179 -16.19 -3.50 9.27
N ASN A 180 -16.05 -4.23 10.38
CA ASN A 180 -15.24 -3.85 11.53
C ASN A 180 -13.85 -4.48 11.41
N TYR A 181 -12.88 -3.71 10.91
CA TYR A 181 -11.53 -4.19 10.69
C TYR A 181 -10.69 -4.05 11.96
N VAL A 182 -10.21 -5.18 12.48
CA VAL A 182 -9.27 -5.23 13.60
C VAL A 182 -7.85 -5.14 13.04
N MET A 183 -7.12 -4.09 13.40
CA MET A 183 -5.70 -3.96 13.06
C MET A 183 -4.87 -4.96 13.87
N LEU A 184 -4.02 -5.73 13.19
CA LEU A 184 -3.37 -6.89 13.81
C LEU A 184 -2.29 -6.50 14.84
N THR A 185 -1.63 -5.37 14.64
CA THR A 185 -0.51 -4.90 15.46
C THR A 185 -0.97 -4.28 16.78
N HIS A 186 -1.97 -3.39 16.72
CA HIS A 186 -2.42 -2.61 17.89
C HIS A 186 -3.80 -3.03 18.42
N LYS A 187 -4.48 -3.97 17.76
CA LYS A 187 -5.84 -4.45 18.10
C LYS A 187 -6.93 -3.37 18.16
N HIS A 188 -6.69 -2.20 17.56
CA HIS A 188 -7.73 -1.19 17.39
C HIS A 188 -8.67 -1.56 16.25
N VAL A 189 -9.94 -1.19 16.41
CA VAL A 189 -10.96 -1.34 15.37
C VAL A 189 -11.01 -0.07 14.52
N ALA A 190 -11.08 -0.27 13.21
CA ALA A 190 -11.23 0.78 12.21
C ALA A 190 -12.19 0.34 11.10
N HIS A 191 -12.60 1.29 10.27
CA HIS A 191 -13.51 1.05 9.15
C HIS A 191 -12.90 1.51 7.82
N LEU A 192 -13.47 1.03 6.72
CA LEU A 192 -13.19 1.57 5.40
C LEU A 192 -14.00 2.86 5.19
N PRO A 193 -13.38 3.98 4.80
CA PRO A 193 -14.10 5.23 4.56
C PRO A 193 -15.04 5.07 3.35
N PRO A 194 -16.17 5.81 3.27
CA PRO A 194 -17.10 5.72 2.15
C PRO A 194 -16.46 5.93 0.77
N ALA A 195 -15.35 6.67 0.72
CA ALA A 195 -14.57 6.93 -0.48
C ALA A 195 -13.62 5.78 -0.90
N CYS A 196 -13.47 4.74 -0.08
CA CYS A 196 -12.65 3.56 -0.41
C CYS A 196 -13.21 2.87 -1.66
N CYS A 197 -12.32 2.40 -2.54
CA CYS A 197 -12.74 1.81 -3.82
C CYS A 197 -13.69 0.61 -3.66
N TYR A 198 -13.57 -0.18 -2.59
CA TYR A 198 -14.44 -1.33 -2.31
C TYR A 198 -15.89 -0.92 -2.02
N LEU A 199 -16.10 0.25 -1.42
CA LEU A 199 -17.42 0.77 -1.08
C LEU A 199 -18.04 1.59 -2.21
N LEU A 200 -17.19 2.24 -3.03
CA LEU A 200 -17.63 3.04 -4.18
C LEU A 200 -18.05 2.23 -5.40
N ARG A 201 -17.65 0.95 -5.52
CA ARG A 201 -18.04 0.08 -6.64
C ARG A 201 -19.53 -0.24 -6.64
N GLN A 202 -20.03 -0.66 -7.82
CA GLN A 202 -21.43 -1.09 -7.94
C GLN A 202 -21.72 -2.33 -7.09
N PRO A 203 -22.97 -2.49 -6.60
CA PRO A 203 -23.35 -3.67 -5.83
C PRO A 203 -23.15 -4.99 -6.60
N PRO A 204 -22.85 -6.10 -5.92
CA PRO A 204 -22.74 -6.23 -4.47
C PRO A 204 -21.41 -5.69 -3.93
N ARG A 205 -21.49 -4.89 -2.85
CA ARG A 205 -20.30 -4.47 -2.10
C ARG A 205 -19.71 -5.71 -1.43
N ARG A 206 -18.47 -6.04 -1.77
CA ARG A 206 -17.72 -7.16 -1.17
C ARG A 206 -16.35 -6.65 -0.74
N PRO A 207 -16.28 -5.96 0.42
CA PRO A 207 -14.99 -5.58 0.97
C PRO A 207 -14.23 -6.86 1.36
N PRO A 208 -12.91 -6.93 1.09
CA PRO A 208 -12.13 -8.12 1.35
C PRO A 208 -11.89 -8.33 2.85
N PRO A 209 -11.86 -9.58 3.34
CA PRO A 209 -11.69 -9.86 4.77
C PRO A 209 -10.30 -9.50 5.29
N TRP A 210 -9.28 -9.52 4.43
CA TRP A 210 -7.91 -9.17 4.78
C TRP A 210 -7.43 -8.01 3.92
N VAL A 211 -6.93 -6.97 4.60
CA VAL A 211 -6.47 -5.76 3.92
C VAL A 211 -5.14 -5.29 4.46
N LEU A 212 -4.34 -4.75 3.54
CA LEU A 212 -3.19 -3.90 3.83
C LEU A 212 -3.61 -2.45 3.67
N TYR A 213 -3.19 -1.59 4.60
CA TYR A 213 -3.50 -0.17 4.59
C TYR A 213 -2.22 0.67 4.63
N HIS A 214 -2.25 1.86 4.03
CA HIS A 214 -1.11 2.78 4.06
C HIS A 214 -1.14 3.68 5.31
N GLU A 215 -2.31 4.20 5.63
CA GLU A 215 -2.52 5.18 6.70
C GLU A 215 -3.67 4.76 7.63
N PHE A 216 -3.51 5.07 8.91
CA PHE A 216 -4.58 4.98 9.90
C PHE A 216 -4.81 6.38 10.48
N THR A 217 -6.06 6.85 10.41
CA THR A 217 -6.43 8.17 10.96
C THR A 217 -7.43 8.02 12.08
N ILE A 218 -7.10 8.59 13.25
CA ILE A 218 -8.02 8.76 14.38
C ILE A 218 -8.85 10.02 14.09
N SER A 219 -10.00 9.83 13.45
CA SER A 219 -10.97 10.88 13.12
C SER A 219 -12.27 10.63 13.91
N GLN A 220 -13.39 11.25 13.51
CA GLN A 220 -14.74 10.98 14.04
C GLN A 220 -15.09 9.48 13.99
N ASP A 221 -14.62 8.78 12.96
CA ASP A 221 -14.61 7.32 12.86
C ASP A 221 -13.18 6.88 12.55
N ASN A 222 -12.61 5.99 13.34
CA ASN A 222 -11.31 5.37 13.06
C ASN A 222 -11.30 4.79 11.65
N CYS A 223 -10.46 5.32 10.76
CA CYS A 223 -10.49 4.96 9.33
C CYS A 223 -9.14 4.46 8.84
N LEU A 224 -9.19 3.40 8.03
CA LEU A 224 -8.06 2.94 7.22
C LEU A 224 -8.07 3.69 5.88
N ARG A 225 -6.93 4.23 5.47
CA ARG A 225 -6.78 4.97 4.20
C ARG A 225 -5.80 4.26 3.29
N VAL A 226 -6.13 4.32 2.00
CA VAL A 226 -5.46 3.60 0.91
C VAL A 226 -5.35 2.11 1.23
N VAL A 227 -6.40 1.38 0.90
CA VAL A 227 -6.58 0.00 1.32
C VAL A 227 -6.54 -0.95 0.12
N SER A 228 -5.80 -2.05 0.23
CA SER A 228 -5.75 -3.11 -0.77
C SER A 228 -5.94 -4.49 -0.16
N GLU A 229 -6.64 -5.35 -0.90
CA GLU A 229 -6.83 -6.75 -0.58
C GLU A 229 -5.49 -7.47 -0.56
N ILE A 230 -5.32 -8.34 0.42
CA ILE A 230 -4.19 -9.26 0.50
C ILE A 230 -4.68 -10.66 0.82
N GLN A 231 -3.89 -11.66 0.43
CA GLN A 231 -4.10 -13.04 0.85
C GLN A 231 -3.26 -13.31 2.11
N PRO A 232 -3.83 -13.91 3.17
CA PRO A 232 -3.11 -14.16 4.40
C PRO A 232 -1.92 -15.10 4.23
N GLN A 233 -1.93 -15.98 3.22
CA GLN A 233 -0.81 -16.86 2.88
C GLN A 233 0.48 -16.06 2.61
N MET A 234 0.37 -14.93 1.91
CA MET A 234 1.52 -14.08 1.60
C MET A 234 2.16 -13.48 2.86
N LEU A 235 1.41 -13.28 3.95
CA LEU A 235 1.95 -12.78 5.21
C LEU A 235 2.85 -13.83 5.87
N VAL A 236 2.43 -15.10 5.82
CA VAL A 236 3.19 -16.24 6.34
C VAL A 236 4.45 -16.49 5.50
N GLU A 237 4.36 -16.31 4.18
CA GLU A 237 5.48 -16.49 3.26
C GLU A 237 6.52 -15.36 3.36
N LEU A 238 6.08 -14.10 3.39
CA LEU A 238 6.96 -12.93 3.27
C LEU A 238 7.44 -12.36 4.60
N ALA A 239 6.65 -12.51 5.68
CA ALA A 239 7.00 -12.00 7.00
C ALA A 239 6.75 -13.04 8.12
N PRO A 240 7.29 -14.28 7.99
CA PRO A 240 7.03 -15.36 8.93
C PRO A 240 7.45 -15.02 10.36
N GLN A 241 8.61 -14.38 10.54
CA GLN A 241 9.16 -14.06 11.86
C GLN A 241 8.18 -13.19 12.67
N TYR A 242 7.64 -12.15 12.04
CA TYR A 242 6.66 -11.28 12.70
C TYR A 242 5.36 -12.04 12.99
N TYR A 243 4.76 -12.66 11.96
CA TYR A 243 3.41 -13.22 12.07
C TYR A 243 3.30 -14.50 12.89
N LEU A 244 4.38 -15.26 13.04
CA LEU A 244 4.37 -16.55 13.71
C LEU A 244 4.96 -16.48 15.12
N SER A 245 5.82 -15.50 15.41
CA SER A 245 6.48 -15.37 16.71
C SER A 245 6.04 -14.13 17.47
N ASN A 246 5.92 -12.98 16.81
CA ASN A 246 5.76 -11.69 17.49
C ASN A 246 4.33 -11.16 17.48
N LEU A 247 3.48 -11.67 16.60
CA LEU A 247 2.07 -11.28 16.57
C LEU A 247 1.37 -11.68 17.89
N PRO A 248 0.67 -10.75 18.56
CA PRO A 248 -0.05 -11.06 19.80
C PRO A 248 -1.10 -12.17 19.62
N PRO A 249 -1.38 -12.98 20.67
CA PRO A 249 -2.44 -13.99 20.63
C PRO A 249 -3.77 -13.41 20.16
N SER A 250 -4.35 -14.03 19.14
CA SER A 250 -5.61 -13.64 18.50
C SER A 250 -6.08 -14.74 17.55
N GLU A 251 -7.38 -14.75 17.21
CA GLU A 251 -7.94 -15.65 16.18
C GLU A 251 -7.22 -15.52 14.83
N SER A 252 -6.77 -14.31 14.47
CA SER A 252 -5.96 -14.06 13.28
C SER A 252 -4.62 -14.77 13.32
N ARG A 253 -3.95 -14.79 14.47
CA ARG A 253 -2.68 -15.52 14.63
C ARG A 253 -2.89 -17.02 14.50
N ASP A 254 -3.93 -17.56 15.16
CA ASP A 254 -4.20 -18.99 15.15
C ASP A 254 -4.52 -19.48 13.71
N LEU A 255 -5.28 -18.68 12.95
CA LEU A 255 -5.54 -18.93 11.52
C LEU A 255 -4.25 -18.92 10.69
N LEU A 256 -3.35 -17.95 10.92
CA LEU A 256 -2.06 -17.88 10.19
C LEU A 256 -1.14 -19.06 10.53
N MET A 257 -1.16 -19.54 11.77
CA MET A 257 -0.43 -20.75 12.18
C MET A 257 -0.98 -22.00 11.47
N GLU A 258 -2.29 -22.17 11.41
CA GLU A 258 -2.92 -23.28 10.67
C GLU A 258 -2.62 -23.23 9.17
N LEU A 259 -2.61 -22.04 8.57
CA LEU A 259 -2.22 -21.85 7.17
C LEU A 259 -0.78 -22.28 6.93
N ARG A 260 0.14 -21.96 7.85
CA ARG A 260 1.55 -22.39 7.75
C ARG A 260 1.67 -23.92 7.74
N GLU A 261 0.97 -24.61 8.65
CA GLU A 261 1.01 -26.07 8.73
C GLU A 261 0.53 -26.71 7.42
N LYS A 262 -0.52 -26.14 6.82
CA LYS A 262 -1.02 -26.59 5.51
C LYS A 262 -0.03 -26.35 4.37
N LEU A 263 0.69 -25.22 4.38
CA LEU A 263 1.70 -24.91 3.36
C LEU A 263 2.93 -25.82 3.45
N VAL A 264 3.35 -26.20 4.66
CA VAL A 264 4.48 -27.12 4.89
C VAL A 264 4.14 -28.58 4.56
N ALA A 265 2.85 -28.93 4.60
CA ALA A 265 2.37 -30.28 4.30
C ALA A 265 2.24 -30.60 2.80
N VAL A 266 2.43 -29.61 1.91
CA VAL A 266 2.34 -29.70 0.44
C VAL A 266 3.74 -29.75 -0.17
#